data_AF-A0A8T0FA83-F1
#
_entry.id   AF-A0A8T0FA83-F1
#
_cell.length_a   1.000
_cell.length_b   1.000
_cell.length_c   1.000
_cell.angle_alpha   90.00
_cell.angle_beta   90.00
_cell.angle_gamma   90.00
#
_symmetry.space_group_name_H-M   'P 1'
#
loop_
_entity.id
_entity.type
_entity.pdbx_description
1 polymer ?
#
loop_
_entity_poly.entity_id
_entity_poly.type
_entity_poly.pdbx_seq_one_letter_code
_entity_poly.pdbx_strand_id
1 'polypeptide(L)'
;MLSSAIGLFAVVALLNSFVSVHSEPTWQSFRVTWGLNLLSSRTFAKLPQTESRARSDGFARLAGECSGGKFLGHRYMKGLDTAAVIIYDENGYVAGIQHGIPKNDVEKVNTSFSFDRSSAYQLDKILGEEEVYFITTYFVDPNIICNGGRTKLQYEEEGVDMEGTHWVKGGCFRTMGVHYWYGAHENMTCTDFFPVTAIYNRGKLTNFAFASFGNYEFSRRFEHPSSTALTLFLPTPIPKCINDEYERSGGVSSMHVFFSVRPWNTFC
;
A
#
# COMPACT_ATOMS: atom_id res chain seq x y z
N MET A 1 -70.16 21.58 0.31
CA MET A 1 -69.76 21.60 -1.12
C MET A 1 -68.68 22.65 -1.25
N LEU A 2 -67.41 22.25 -1.12
CA LEU A 2 -66.47 21.87 -2.19
C LEU A 2 -65.82 23.07 -2.91
N SER A 3 -64.49 22.96 -3.02
CA SER A 3 -63.55 23.56 -3.98
C SER A 3 -62.88 24.90 -3.60
N SER A 4 -61.59 24.89 -3.21
CA SER A 4 -60.35 24.98 -4.04
C SER A 4 -60.03 26.45 -4.42
N ALA A 5 -58.84 27.03 -4.33
CA ALA A 5 -57.48 26.52 -4.54
C ALA A 5 -56.45 27.46 -3.85
N ILE A 6 -55.43 26.95 -3.14
CA ILE A 6 -54.03 26.76 -3.57
C ILE A 6 -53.23 28.05 -3.78
N GLY A 7 -52.15 28.21 -3.00
CA GLY A 7 -50.96 28.94 -3.47
C GLY A 7 -50.20 29.74 -2.43
N LEU A 8 -49.39 29.09 -1.59
CA LEU A 8 -48.15 29.73 -1.13
C LEU A 8 -47.04 28.68 -1.07
N PHE A 9 -46.09 28.84 -1.99
CA PHE A 9 -44.88 28.05 -2.12
C PHE A 9 -44.01 28.19 -0.86
N ALA A 10 -44.01 27.17 0.01
CA ALA A 10 -42.90 26.95 0.91
C ALA A 10 -41.85 26.12 0.18
N VAL A 11 -40.85 26.79 -0.37
CA VAL A 11 -39.62 26.16 -0.85
C VAL A 11 -38.91 25.59 0.37
N VAL A 12 -39.15 24.31 0.68
CA VAL A 12 -38.28 23.56 1.59
C VAL A 12 -37.01 23.28 0.77
N ALA A 13 -35.99 24.10 1.01
CA ALA A 13 -34.64 23.83 0.56
C ALA A 13 -34.20 22.48 1.15
N LEU A 14 -34.31 21.42 0.35
CA LEU A 14 -33.57 20.19 0.58
C LEU A 14 -32.10 20.56 0.43
N LEU A 15 -31.43 20.80 1.55
CA LEU A 15 -29.99 20.83 1.64
C LEU A 15 -29.49 19.46 1.17
N ASN A 16 -29.20 19.35 -0.12
CA ASN A 16 -28.32 18.35 -0.67
C ASN A 16 -26.91 18.62 -0.14
N SER A 17 -26.70 18.37 1.16
CA SER A 17 -25.37 18.07 1.65
C SER A 17 -25.04 16.66 1.19
N PHE A 18 -24.77 16.51 -0.11
CA PHE A 18 -23.80 15.51 -0.55
C PHE A 18 -22.48 15.94 0.08
N VAL A 19 -22.26 15.55 1.33
CA VAL A 19 -20.92 15.53 1.90
C VAL A 19 -20.17 14.57 1.01
N SER A 20 -19.44 15.14 0.04
CA SER A 20 -18.43 14.42 -0.71
C SER A 20 -17.46 13.90 0.34
N VAL A 21 -17.64 12.65 0.77
CA VAL A 21 -16.73 12.01 1.71
C VAL A 21 -15.42 11.86 0.95
N HIS A 22 -14.52 12.78 1.26
CA HIS A 22 -13.21 12.93 0.65
C HIS A 22 -12.43 11.62 0.76
N SER A 23 -11.77 11.22 -0.34
CA SER A 23 -10.90 10.05 -0.42
C SER A 23 -9.47 10.32 0.09
N GLU A 24 -9.24 11.51 0.63
CA GLU A 24 -7.98 11.89 1.28
C GLU A 24 -7.59 10.87 2.36
N PRO A 25 -6.27 10.71 2.63
CA PRO A 25 -5.81 9.90 3.74
C PRO A 25 -6.33 10.53 5.04
N THR A 26 -7.39 9.97 5.62
CA THR A 26 -7.79 10.35 6.97
C THR A 26 -6.92 9.65 8.00
N TRP A 27 -6.14 8.66 7.55
CA TRP A 27 -5.44 7.70 8.39
C TRP A 27 -6.35 7.04 9.46
N GLN A 28 -7.67 7.12 9.29
CA GLN A 28 -8.66 6.46 10.16
C GLN A 28 -8.92 5.02 9.72
N SER A 29 -8.23 4.58 8.68
CA SER A 29 -8.35 3.25 8.12
C SER A 29 -6.96 2.76 7.74
N PHE A 30 -6.78 1.46 7.78
CA PHE A 30 -5.59 0.80 7.28
C PHE A 30 -6.06 -0.43 6.53
N ARG A 31 -5.88 -0.42 5.20
CA ARG A 31 -6.45 -1.44 4.31
C ARG A 31 -5.41 -1.88 3.29
N VAL A 32 -5.56 -3.10 2.81
CA VAL A 32 -4.71 -3.66 1.76
C VAL A 32 -5.55 -4.28 0.66
N THR A 33 -4.89 -4.53 -0.47
CA THR A 33 -5.43 -5.24 -1.64
C THR A 33 -6.48 -4.42 -2.37
N TRP A 34 -6.17 -4.03 -3.60
CA TRP A 34 -7.11 -3.44 -4.53
C TRP A 34 -7.94 -4.51 -5.25
N GLY A 35 -9.14 -4.13 -5.67
CA GLY A 35 -10.01 -4.96 -6.49
C GLY A 35 -11.30 -4.23 -6.87
N LEU A 36 -11.96 -4.71 -7.91
CA LEU A 36 -13.22 -4.12 -8.40
C LEU A 36 -14.46 -4.65 -7.67
N ASN A 37 -14.40 -5.87 -7.13
CA ASN A 37 -15.51 -6.45 -6.39
C ASN A 37 -15.51 -5.96 -4.94
N LEU A 38 -16.23 -4.87 -4.66
CA LEU A 38 -16.34 -4.29 -3.31
C LEU A 38 -17.08 -5.17 -2.29
N LEU A 39 -17.81 -6.20 -2.74
CA LEU A 39 -18.48 -7.16 -1.85
C LEU A 39 -17.53 -8.29 -1.41
N SER A 40 -16.37 -8.43 -2.05
CA SER A 40 -15.35 -9.39 -1.65
C SER A 40 -14.71 -8.96 -0.33
N SER A 41 -14.60 -9.89 0.60
CA SER A 41 -13.86 -9.69 1.85
C SER A 41 -12.35 -9.49 1.65
N ARG A 42 -11.83 -9.74 0.45
CA ARG A 42 -10.42 -9.53 0.07
C ARG A 42 -10.16 -8.10 -0.40
N THR A 43 -11.12 -7.51 -1.09
CA THR A 43 -11.00 -6.18 -1.68
C THR A 43 -11.02 -5.12 -0.58
N PHE A 44 -10.00 -4.27 -0.52
CA PHE A 44 -9.82 -3.26 0.51
C PHE A 44 -9.92 -3.84 1.93
N ALA A 45 -9.34 -5.03 2.14
CA ALA A 45 -9.36 -5.73 3.41
C ALA A 45 -8.77 -4.86 4.52
N LYS A 46 -9.52 -4.66 5.62
CA LYS A 46 -9.04 -3.89 6.76
C LYS A 46 -7.97 -4.68 7.53
N LEU A 47 -6.90 -3.98 7.89
CA LEU A 47 -5.88 -4.46 8.81
C LEU A 47 -6.07 -3.78 10.19
N PRO A 48 -5.74 -4.47 11.28
CA PRO A 48 -5.78 -3.89 12.62
C PRO A 48 -4.78 -2.72 12.74
N GLN A 49 -5.23 -1.61 13.34
CA GLN A 49 -4.39 -0.43 13.58
C GLN A 49 -3.71 -0.43 14.95
N THR A 50 -4.05 -1.39 15.81
CA THR A 50 -3.47 -1.55 17.15
C THR A 50 -3.06 -2.99 17.40
N GLU A 51 -1.99 -3.19 18.16
CA GLU A 51 -1.50 -4.52 18.54
C GLU A 51 -2.59 -5.38 19.23
N SER A 52 -3.32 -4.79 20.19
CA SER A 52 -4.39 -5.49 20.92
C SER A 52 -5.45 -6.05 19.97
N ARG A 53 -5.87 -5.24 18.99
CA ARG A 53 -6.80 -5.69 17.95
C ARG A 53 -6.19 -6.77 17.06
N ALA A 54 -4.91 -6.65 16.70
CA ALA A 54 -4.21 -7.65 15.90
C ALA A 54 -4.21 -9.03 16.57
N ARG A 55 -3.85 -9.07 17.85
CA ARG A 55 -3.88 -10.29 18.67
C ARG A 55 -5.29 -10.87 18.72
N SER A 56 -6.31 -10.04 18.96
CA SER A 56 -7.72 -10.45 18.95
C SER A 56 -8.16 -10.99 17.58
N ASP A 57 -7.58 -10.51 16.48
CA ASP A 57 -7.87 -10.92 15.11
C ASP A 57 -7.01 -12.12 14.64
N GLY A 58 -6.23 -12.72 15.55
CA GLY A 58 -5.42 -13.92 15.30
C GLY A 58 -4.07 -13.65 14.64
N PHE A 59 -3.55 -12.42 14.72
CA PHE A 59 -2.18 -12.14 14.30
C PHE A 59 -1.20 -12.59 15.39
N ALA A 60 -0.14 -13.26 14.98
CA ALA A 60 0.95 -13.70 15.84
C ALA A 60 2.13 -12.73 15.75
N ARG A 61 2.77 -12.47 16.89
CA ARG A 61 3.99 -11.68 16.97
C ARG A 61 5.15 -12.49 16.39
N LEU A 62 5.95 -11.89 15.52
CA LEU A 62 7.22 -12.45 15.06
C LEU A 62 8.31 -12.22 16.12
N ALA A 63 9.30 -13.12 16.16
CA ALA A 63 10.44 -12.97 17.05
C ALA A 63 11.20 -11.67 16.76
N GLY A 64 11.70 -11.03 17.82
CA GLY A 64 12.42 -9.77 17.75
C GLY A 64 11.95 -8.77 18.81
N GLU A 65 12.88 -7.90 19.18
CA GLU A 65 12.61 -6.74 20.03
C GLU A 65 12.15 -5.56 19.17
N CYS A 66 11.53 -4.56 19.79
CA CYS A 66 11.12 -3.35 19.07
C CYS A 66 12.34 -2.58 18.53
N SER A 67 13.42 -2.54 19.30
CA SER A 67 14.70 -1.92 18.94
C SER A 67 15.84 -2.95 19.02
N GLY A 68 16.93 -2.71 18.28
CA GLY A 68 18.11 -3.58 18.27
C GLY A 68 18.05 -4.77 17.29
N GLY A 69 16.92 -4.97 16.60
CA GLY A 69 16.79 -5.91 15.49
C GLY A 69 17.06 -5.29 14.11
N LYS A 70 16.96 -6.11 13.06
CA LYS A 70 17.04 -5.65 11.66
C LYS A 70 15.93 -4.67 11.29
N PHE A 71 14.75 -4.83 11.90
CA PHE A 71 13.60 -3.97 11.70
C PHE A 71 13.20 -3.36 13.03
N LEU A 72 12.83 -2.08 13.00
CA LEU A 72 12.22 -1.38 14.12
C LEU A 72 10.73 -1.74 14.22
N GLY A 73 10.24 -1.79 15.45
CA GLY A 73 8.84 -2.05 15.78
C GLY A 73 8.49 -3.53 15.99
N HIS A 74 7.36 -3.77 16.64
CA HIS A 74 6.83 -5.12 16.85
C HIS A 74 6.09 -5.62 15.61
N ARG A 75 6.59 -6.70 15.01
CA ARG A 75 6.07 -7.26 13.77
C ARG A 75 5.02 -8.34 14.02
N TYR A 76 3.92 -8.31 13.27
CA TYR A 76 2.81 -9.24 13.39
C TYR A 76 2.33 -9.73 12.03
N MET A 77 2.09 -11.04 11.92
CA MET A 77 1.53 -11.66 10.72
C MET A 77 0.31 -12.51 11.06
N LYS A 78 -0.60 -12.69 10.08
CA LYS A 78 -1.78 -13.55 10.24
C LYS A 78 -1.56 -14.87 9.52
N GLY A 79 -1.59 -15.98 10.27
CA GLY A 79 -1.21 -17.28 9.72
C GLY A 79 0.24 -17.26 9.23
N LEU A 80 0.48 -17.79 8.03
CA LEU A 80 1.79 -17.78 7.34
C LEU A 80 1.84 -16.79 6.17
N ASP A 81 0.96 -15.80 6.17
CA ASP A 81 0.81 -14.87 5.05
C ASP A 81 1.78 -13.69 5.17
N THR A 82 2.96 -13.84 4.59
CA THR A 82 4.06 -12.85 4.61
C THR A 82 3.81 -11.63 3.74
N ALA A 83 2.79 -11.65 2.87
CA ALA A 83 2.48 -10.54 1.97
C ALA A 83 2.14 -9.24 2.71
N ALA A 84 1.61 -9.35 3.95
CA ALA A 84 1.26 -8.21 4.79
C ALA A 84 1.64 -8.46 6.25
N VAL A 85 2.85 -8.06 6.63
CA VAL A 85 3.31 -8.05 8.03
C VAL A 85 3.13 -6.64 8.59
N ILE A 86 2.36 -6.50 9.67
CA ILE A 86 2.08 -5.20 10.29
C ILE A 86 3.17 -4.90 11.31
N ILE A 87 3.65 -3.66 11.34
CA ILE A 87 4.61 -3.18 12.34
C ILE A 87 3.87 -2.23 13.28
N TYR A 88 3.95 -2.50 14.59
CA TYR A 88 3.50 -1.60 15.64
C TYR A 88 4.69 -0.92 16.34
N ASP A 89 4.49 0.30 16.84
CA ASP A 89 5.43 0.96 17.75
C ASP A 89 5.37 0.36 19.18
N GLU A 90 6.21 0.87 20.08
CA GLU A 90 6.23 0.50 21.51
C GLU A 90 4.88 0.72 22.22
N ASN A 91 4.07 1.66 21.74
CA ASN A 91 2.75 1.97 22.30
C ASN A 91 1.63 1.10 21.69
N GLY A 92 1.97 0.22 20.75
CA GLY A 92 1.04 -0.70 20.10
C GLY A 92 0.21 -0.07 18.99
N TYR A 93 0.61 1.07 18.42
CA TYR A 93 -0.04 1.70 17.26
C TYR A 93 0.70 1.37 15.96
N VAL A 94 -0.03 1.30 14.85
CA VAL A 94 0.57 0.97 13.56
C VAL A 94 1.66 2.00 13.18
N ALA A 95 2.87 1.50 13.00
CA ALA A 95 4.06 2.27 12.64
C ALA A 95 4.56 1.95 11.22
N GLY A 96 4.12 0.84 10.63
CA GLY A 96 4.50 0.48 9.28
C GLY A 96 3.90 -0.84 8.82
N ILE A 97 4.32 -1.26 7.63
CA ILE A 97 3.96 -2.55 7.04
C ILE A 97 5.15 -3.08 6.24
N GLN A 98 5.22 -4.40 6.13
CA GLN A 98 6.15 -5.06 5.23
C GLN A 98 5.39 -5.91 4.21
N HIS A 99 6.00 -5.99 3.04
CA HIS A 99 5.67 -6.91 1.98
C HIS A 99 6.77 -7.96 1.90
N GLY A 100 6.44 -9.18 2.31
CA GLY A 100 7.34 -10.33 2.30
C GLY A 100 7.07 -11.26 1.12
N ILE A 101 8.13 -11.74 0.49
CA ILE A 101 8.08 -12.83 -0.51
C ILE A 101 9.04 -13.92 -0.06
N PRO A 102 8.58 -15.17 0.17
CA PRO A 102 9.46 -16.28 0.52
C PRO A 102 10.53 -16.47 -0.55
N LYS A 103 11.77 -16.65 -0.12
CA LYS A 103 12.91 -16.84 -1.03
C LYS A 103 12.71 -18.04 -1.95
N ASN A 104 12.12 -19.13 -1.42
CA ASN A 104 11.77 -20.31 -2.21
C ASN A 104 10.78 -19.99 -3.34
N ASP A 105 9.91 -19.00 -3.19
CA ASP A 105 9.00 -18.58 -4.27
C ASP A 105 9.71 -17.67 -5.27
N VAL A 106 10.63 -16.80 -4.82
CA VAL A 106 11.51 -16.04 -5.72
C VAL A 106 12.34 -16.98 -6.61
N GLU A 107 12.90 -18.05 -6.04
CA GLU A 107 13.75 -19.01 -6.78
C GLU A 107 12.99 -19.82 -7.83
N LYS A 108 11.66 -19.91 -7.75
CA LYS A 108 10.80 -20.55 -8.77
C LYS A 108 10.52 -19.62 -9.96
N VAL A 109 10.74 -18.32 -9.81
CA VAL A 109 10.47 -17.32 -10.83
C VAL A 109 11.74 -17.06 -11.64
N ASN A 110 11.62 -17.10 -12.96
CA ASN A 110 12.71 -16.72 -13.86
C ASN A 110 12.81 -15.19 -13.94
N THR A 111 13.72 -14.56 -13.20
CA THR A 111 13.90 -13.11 -13.18
C THR A 111 15.37 -12.73 -13.28
N SER A 112 15.70 -11.62 -13.95
CA SER A 112 17.05 -11.03 -13.86
C SER A 112 17.20 -10.05 -12.69
N PHE A 113 16.08 -9.67 -12.05
CA PHE A 113 16.09 -8.84 -10.87
C PHE A 113 16.71 -9.60 -9.69
N SER A 114 17.66 -8.96 -9.03
CA SER A 114 18.39 -9.56 -7.91
C SER A 114 17.84 -9.00 -6.60
N PHE A 115 16.97 -9.77 -5.95
CA PHE A 115 16.38 -9.42 -4.65
C PHE A 115 17.47 -9.20 -3.59
N ASP A 116 18.52 -10.04 -3.56
CA ASP A 116 19.65 -9.89 -2.63
C ASP A 116 20.47 -8.62 -2.80
N ARG A 117 20.57 -8.11 -4.03
CA ARG A 117 21.38 -6.92 -4.37
C ARG A 117 20.58 -5.63 -4.34
N SER A 118 19.26 -5.72 -4.32
CA SER A 118 18.38 -4.55 -4.23
C SER A 118 18.39 -4.01 -2.80
N SER A 119 18.66 -2.71 -2.66
CA SER A 119 18.60 -2.02 -1.37
C SER A 119 17.19 -1.97 -0.77
N ALA A 120 16.16 -2.25 -1.56
CA ALA A 120 14.76 -2.23 -1.10
C ALA A 120 14.36 -3.50 -0.35
N TYR A 121 15.05 -4.63 -0.59
CA TYR A 121 14.73 -5.90 0.03
C TYR A 121 15.73 -6.24 1.14
N GLN A 122 15.20 -6.75 2.24
CA GLN A 122 15.99 -7.26 3.34
C GLN A 122 15.59 -8.70 3.62
N LEU A 123 16.55 -9.62 3.51
CA LEU A 123 16.33 -11.03 3.84
C LEU A 123 16.24 -11.24 5.36
N ASP A 124 15.22 -11.94 5.82
CA ASP A 124 15.06 -12.30 7.23
C ASP A 124 14.39 -13.68 7.36
N LYS A 125 14.44 -14.28 8.55
CA LYS A 125 13.82 -15.57 8.82
C LYS A 125 12.54 -15.41 9.62
N ILE A 126 11.44 -15.99 9.13
CA ILE A 126 10.22 -16.14 9.91
C ILE A 126 10.17 -17.52 10.55
N LEU A 127 9.62 -17.58 11.77
CA LEU A 127 9.48 -18.83 12.54
C LEU A 127 10.80 -19.61 12.70
N GLY A 128 11.95 -18.93 12.61
CA GLY A 128 13.29 -19.51 12.77
C GLY A 128 13.84 -20.26 11.56
N GLU A 129 13.03 -20.50 10.52
CA GLU A 129 13.39 -21.43 9.44
C GLU A 129 13.24 -20.82 8.05
N GLU A 130 12.09 -20.21 7.74
CA GLU A 130 11.76 -19.78 6.38
C GLU A 130 12.37 -18.41 6.05
N GLU A 131 13.20 -18.38 5.01
CA GLU A 131 13.84 -17.15 4.51
C GLU A 131 12.86 -16.36 3.62
N VAL A 132 12.69 -15.08 3.94
CA VAL A 132 11.73 -14.18 3.28
C VAL A 132 12.40 -12.84 2.98
N TYR A 133 12.25 -12.35 1.75
CA TYR A 133 12.65 -11.00 1.36
C TYR A 133 11.56 -10.02 1.74
N PHE A 134 11.89 -9.04 2.58
CA PHE A 134 10.95 -8.00 3.01
C PHE A 134 11.29 -6.64 2.40
N ILE A 135 10.29 -6.00 1.79
CA ILE A 135 10.25 -4.55 1.61
C ILE A 135 9.57 -3.96 2.84
N THR A 136 10.16 -2.94 3.45
CA THR A 136 9.62 -2.30 4.66
C THR A 136 9.27 -0.85 4.39
N THR A 137 8.05 -0.44 4.75
CA THR A 137 7.61 0.95 4.70
C THR A 137 7.14 1.37 6.08
N TYR A 138 7.83 2.35 6.66
CA TYR A 138 7.42 3.00 7.89
C TYR A 138 6.51 4.19 7.58
N PHE A 139 5.44 4.34 8.36
CA PHE A 139 4.46 5.43 8.24
C PHE A 139 4.79 6.62 9.15
N VAL A 140 5.89 6.50 9.89
CA VAL A 140 6.41 7.38 10.91
C VAL A 140 7.92 7.51 10.64
N ASP A 141 8.53 8.60 11.11
CA ASP A 141 9.98 8.69 11.11
C ASP A 141 10.58 7.51 11.93
N PRO A 142 11.48 6.70 11.35
CA PRO A 142 12.12 5.59 12.05
C PRO A 142 12.78 5.96 13.38
N ASN A 143 13.29 7.19 13.52
CA ASN A 143 13.98 7.65 14.71
C ASN A 143 13.06 7.78 15.93
N ILE A 144 11.75 7.99 15.71
CA ILE A 144 10.76 8.13 16.77
C ILE A 144 9.98 6.84 17.05
N ILE A 145 10.09 5.82 16.18
CA ILE A 145 9.38 4.52 16.35
C ILE A 145 9.63 3.92 17.72
N CYS A 146 10.90 3.90 18.13
CA CYS A 146 11.34 3.31 19.39
C CYS A 146 11.61 4.36 20.48
N ASN A 147 11.37 5.65 20.19
CA ASN A 147 11.68 6.78 21.07
C ASN A 147 10.47 7.72 21.25
N GLY A 148 9.35 7.18 21.73
CA GLY A 148 8.18 7.95 22.16
C GLY A 148 7.02 8.06 21.16
N GLY A 149 7.22 7.73 19.89
CA GLY A 149 6.16 7.73 18.86
C GLY A 149 5.63 9.12 18.48
N ARG A 150 4.50 9.17 17.76
CA ARG A 150 3.81 10.42 17.38
C ARG A 150 2.62 10.72 18.28
N THR A 151 2.31 12.02 18.43
CA THR A 151 1.00 12.48 18.92
C THR A 151 -0.06 12.40 17.80
N LYS A 152 -1.34 12.46 18.15
CA LYS A 152 -2.47 12.43 17.19
C LYS A 152 -2.43 13.58 16.16
N LEU A 153 -1.92 14.76 16.54
CA LEU A 153 -1.86 15.91 15.63
C LEU A 153 -0.77 15.72 14.56
N GLN A 154 0.41 15.22 14.94
CA GLN A 154 1.50 14.95 14.00
C GLN A 154 1.10 13.91 12.94
N TYR A 155 0.29 12.93 13.34
CA TYR A 155 -0.28 11.94 12.43
C TYR A 155 -1.15 12.53 11.31
N GLU A 156 -1.84 13.64 11.57
CA GLU A 156 -2.80 14.25 10.64
C GLU A 156 -2.14 15.25 9.67
N GLU A 157 -0.92 15.73 9.94
CA GLU A 157 -0.25 16.83 9.21
C GLU A 157 0.81 16.40 8.17
N GLU A 158 1.42 15.22 8.29
CA GLU A 158 2.64 14.82 7.54
C GLU A 158 2.43 14.40 6.06
N GLY A 159 1.56 15.07 5.31
CA GLY A 159 1.50 14.91 3.85
C GLY A 159 2.76 15.45 3.17
N VAL A 160 3.47 14.63 2.38
CA VAL A 160 4.68 15.07 1.64
C VAL A 160 4.34 15.58 0.24
N ASP A 161 4.98 16.68 -0.16
CA ASP A 161 5.04 17.19 -1.53
C ASP A 161 6.21 16.51 -2.29
N MET A 162 6.08 16.32 -3.59
CA MET A 162 7.01 15.56 -4.44
C MET A 162 7.89 16.46 -5.33
N GLU A 163 7.68 17.78 -5.32
CA GLU A 163 8.49 18.72 -6.09
C GLU A 163 9.98 18.62 -5.71
N GLY A 164 10.86 18.51 -6.72
CA GLY A 164 12.32 18.39 -6.51
C GLY A 164 12.82 17.00 -6.07
N THR A 165 11.95 15.99 -6.02
CA THR A 165 12.34 14.59 -5.70
C THR A 165 12.63 13.77 -6.96
N HIS A 166 13.24 12.59 -6.81
CA HIS A 166 13.45 11.64 -7.92
C HIS A 166 12.19 10.85 -8.32
N TRP A 167 11.02 11.18 -7.76
CA TRP A 167 9.78 10.50 -8.06
C TRP A 167 9.22 10.94 -9.40
N VAL A 168 9.11 10.02 -10.34
CA VAL A 168 8.63 10.27 -11.69
C VAL A 168 7.14 9.97 -11.76
N LYS A 169 6.37 10.94 -12.24
CA LYS A 169 4.92 10.81 -12.41
C LYS A 169 4.59 9.74 -13.45
N GLY A 170 3.79 8.77 -13.05
CA GLY A 170 3.21 7.74 -13.89
C GLY A 170 1.80 8.08 -14.35
N GLY A 171 1.04 7.02 -14.63
CA GLY A 171 -0.37 7.13 -14.97
C GLY A 171 -1.27 7.30 -13.76
N CYS A 172 -2.54 7.57 -14.04
CA CYS A 172 -3.58 7.59 -13.01
C CYS A 172 -4.58 6.47 -13.23
N PHE A 173 -4.77 5.67 -12.18
CA PHE A 173 -5.71 4.57 -12.18
C PHE A 173 -6.92 4.94 -11.32
N ARG A 174 -8.12 4.97 -11.93
CA ARG A 174 -9.37 5.26 -11.21
C ARG A 174 -9.56 4.25 -10.08
N THR A 175 -9.86 4.71 -8.87
CA THR A 175 -9.92 3.95 -7.60
C THR A 175 -8.57 3.63 -6.92
N MET A 176 -7.45 4.10 -7.48
CA MET A 176 -6.13 4.05 -6.83
C MET A 176 -5.53 5.44 -6.69
N GLY A 177 -5.51 6.23 -7.77
CA GLY A 177 -4.89 7.56 -7.84
C GLY A 177 -3.75 7.64 -8.86
N VAL A 178 -3.01 8.73 -8.82
CA VAL A 178 -1.83 9.01 -9.65
C VAL A 178 -0.62 8.32 -9.03
N HIS A 179 0.00 7.41 -9.78
CA HIS A 179 1.18 6.69 -9.31
C HIS A 179 2.45 7.48 -9.60
N TYR A 180 3.39 7.44 -8.66
CA TYR A 180 4.72 8.02 -8.80
C TYR A 180 5.75 6.91 -8.57
N TRP A 181 6.74 6.82 -9.45
CA TRP A 181 7.73 5.75 -9.47
C TRP A 181 9.12 6.35 -9.29
N TYR A 182 9.87 5.88 -8.29
CA TYR A 182 11.16 6.46 -7.95
C TYR A 182 12.19 6.15 -9.04
N GLY A 183 12.84 7.19 -9.58
CA GLY A 183 13.91 7.08 -10.56
C GLY A 183 13.52 6.49 -11.92
N ALA A 184 12.22 6.30 -12.19
CA ALA A 184 11.76 5.58 -13.37
C ALA A 184 12.00 6.36 -14.67
N HIS A 185 12.71 5.75 -15.62
CA HIS A 185 12.93 6.30 -16.95
C HIS A 185 13.12 5.17 -17.97
N GLU A 186 12.91 5.46 -19.26
CA GLU A 186 12.84 4.44 -20.32
C GLU A 186 14.02 3.44 -20.33
N ASN A 187 15.23 3.96 -20.08
CA ASN A 187 16.49 3.24 -20.22
C ASN A 187 17.11 2.81 -18.87
N MET A 188 16.33 2.84 -17.78
CA MET A 188 16.80 2.34 -16.48
C MET A 188 17.09 0.84 -16.56
N THR A 189 17.96 0.34 -15.67
CA THR A 189 18.16 -1.10 -15.52
C THR A 189 17.20 -1.68 -14.48
N CYS A 190 16.89 -2.97 -14.54
CA CYS A 190 16.04 -3.60 -13.51
C CYS A 190 16.67 -3.52 -12.13
N THR A 191 17.99 -3.46 -12.02
CA THR A 191 18.67 -3.29 -10.73
C THR A 191 18.38 -1.93 -10.08
N ASP A 192 17.98 -0.92 -10.86
CA ASP A 192 17.59 0.40 -10.37
C ASP A 192 16.11 0.47 -9.98
N PHE A 193 15.33 -0.60 -10.25
CA PHE A 193 13.90 -0.61 -9.96
C PHE A 193 13.64 -0.59 -8.46
N PHE A 194 12.95 0.46 -8.01
CA PHE A 194 12.49 0.58 -6.64
C PHE A 194 11.05 0.05 -6.51
N PRO A 195 10.82 -1.03 -5.74
CA PRO A 195 9.57 -1.80 -5.74
C PRO A 195 8.46 -1.17 -4.89
N VAL A 196 8.45 0.17 -4.79
CA VAL A 196 7.42 0.94 -4.08
C VAL A 196 6.99 2.11 -4.95
N THR A 197 5.68 2.28 -5.10
CA THR A 197 5.08 3.44 -5.77
C THR A 197 4.27 4.27 -4.78
N ALA A 198 4.53 5.58 -4.75
CA ALA A 198 3.75 6.53 -3.97
C ALA A 198 2.53 6.96 -4.80
N ILE A 199 1.34 7.01 -4.19
CA ILE A 199 0.10 7.22 -4.94
C ILE A 199 -0.67 8.41 -4.36
N TYR A 200 -0.94 9.38 -5.24
CA TYR A 200 -1.55 10.66 -4.89
C TYR A 200 -2.97 10.74 -5.42
N ASN A 201 -3.83 11.41 -4.68
CA ASN A 201 -5.15 11.83 -5.12
C ASN A 201 -5.28 13.32 -4.81
N ARG A 202 -5.67 14.11 -5.82
CA ARG A 202 -5.81 15.57 -5.70
C ARG A 202 -4.57 16.27 -5.12
N GLY A 203 -3.39 15.81 -5.50
CA GLY A 203 -2.11 16.39 -5.07
C GLY A 203 -1.67 16.00 -3.66
N LYS A 204 -2.35 15.06 -2.98
CA LYS A 204 -1.96 14.58 -1.64
C LYS A 204 -1.63 13.09 -1.66
N LEU A 205 -0.54 12.70 -0.98
CA LEU A 205 -0.16 11.31 -0.80
C LEU A 205 -1.30 10.57 -0.10
N THR A 206 -1.95 9.64 -0.76
CA THR A 206 -3.19 9.02 -0.26
C THR A 206 -3.02 7.53 0.03
N ASN A 207 -2.18 6.86 -0.74
CA ASN A 207 -1.86 5.46 -0.59
C ASN A 207 -0.48 5.17 -1.24
N PHE A 208 -0.04 3.93 -1.17
CA PHE A 208 1.15 3.46 -1.88
C PHE A 208 0.95 1.98 -2.22
N ALA A 209 1.83 1.43 -3.06
CA ALA A 209 1.84 0.01 -3.35
C ALA A 209 3.24 -0.55 -3.40
N PHE A 210 3.34 -1.83 -3.04
CA PHE A 210 4.49 -2.65 -3.37
C PHE A 210 4.32 -3.24 -4.76
N ALA A 211 5.40 -3.35 -5.52
CA ALA A 211 5.41 -3.97 -6.84
C ALA A 211 6.68 -4.81 -7.00
N SER A 212 6.51 -6.13 -7.06
CA SER A 212 7.60 -7.10 -7.11
C SER A 212 7.52 -7.88 -8.42
N PHE A 213 8.66 -8.07 -9.10
CA PHE A 213 8.69 -8.92 -10.29
C PHE A 213 8.40 -10.37 -9.92
N GLY A 214 7.58 -11.03 -10.73
CA GLY A 214 7.10 -12.38 -10.49
C GLY A 214 5.59 -12.43 -10.26
N ASN A 215 5.00 -13.58 -10.54
CA ASN A 215 3.61 -13.86 -10.24
C ASN A 215 3.51 -14.84 -9.05
N TYR A 216 3.45 -14.28 -7.85
CA TYR A 216 3.39 -15.02 -6.59
C TYR A 216 1.96 -15.29 -6.16
N GLU A 217 1.60 -16.56 -5.97
CA GLU A 217 0.22 -16.99 -5.67
C GLU A 217 0.02 -17.51 -4.24
N PHE A 218 1.05 -17.45 -3.39
CA PHE A 218 0.97 -17.94 -2.00
C PHE A 218 0.04 -17.09 -1.12
N SER A 219 -0.25 -15.85 -1.53
CA SER A 219 -1.14 -14.92 -0.82
C SER A 219 -2.25 -14.40 -1.72
N ARG A 220 -3.47 -14.41 -1.19
CA ARG A 220 -4.65 -13.81 -1.85
C ARG A 220 -4.66 -12.27 -1.79
N ARG A 221 -3.66 -11.66 -1.16
CA ARG A 221 -3.50 -10.21 -1.07
C ARG A 221 -2.83 -9.62 -2.31
N PHE A 222 -2.17 -10.45 -3.10
CA PHE A 222 -1.51 -9.98 -4.30
C PHE A 222 -2.49 -9.70 -5.41
N GLU A 223 -2.11 -8.69 -6.17
CA GLU A 223 -2.78 -8.21 -7.35
C GLU A 223 -1.83 -8.40 -8.52
N HIS A 224 -2.33 -9.03 -9.58
CA HIS A 224 -1.56 -9.40 -10.76
C HIS A 224 -2.06 -8.58 -11.96
N PRO A 225 -1.57 -7.34 -12.12
CA PRO A 225 -1.96 -6.52 -13.26
C PRO A 225 -1.54 -7.19 -14.56
N SER A 226 -2.39 -7.12 -15.59
CA SER A 226 -1.99 -7.52 -16.94
C SER A 226 -0.96 -6.54 -17.51
N SER A 227 -0.22 -6.98 -18.53
CA SER A 227 0.74 -6.11 -19.25
C SER A 227 0.08 -4.83 -19.76
N THR A 228 -1.14 -4.92 -20.28
CA THR A 228 -1.93 -3.74 -20.69
C THR A 228 -2.24 -2.81 -19.51
N ALA A 229 -2.56 -3.36 -18.34
CA ALA A 229 -2.87 -2.55 -17.15
C ALA A 229 -1.66 -1.75 -16.66
N LEU A 230 -0.42 -2.21 -16.90
CA LEU A 230 0.79 -1.47 -16.56
C LEU A 230 0.81 -0.06 -17.19
N THR A 231 0.28 0.09 -18.41
CA THR A 231 0.21 1.37 -19.12
C THR A 231 -0.65 2.42 -18.41
N LEU A 232 -1.54 1.99 -17.51
CA LEU A 232 -2.45 2.88 -16.79
C LEU A 232 -1.78 3.56 -15.58
N PHE A 233 -0.65 3.04 -15.10
CA PHE A 233 -0.01 3.54 -13.88
C PHE A 233 1.50 3.73 -13.99
N LEU A 234 2.21 3.11 -14.94
CA LEU A 234 3.63 3.40 -15.19
C LEU A 234 3.82 4.72 -15.96
N PRO A 235 5.01 5.33 -15.90
CA PRO A 235 5.38 6.44 -16.77
C PRO A 235 5.30 6.05 -18.25
N THR A 236 5.09 7.05 -19.11
CA THR A 236 5.15 6.90 -20.57
C THR A 236 6.38 7.67 -21.09
N PRO A 237 7.31 7.02 -21.80
CA PRO A 237 7.35 5.58 -22.12
C PRO A 237 7.62 4.69 -20.89
N ILE A 238 7.11 3.47 -20.92
CA ILE A 238 7.36 2.46 -19.88
C ILE A 238 8.85 2.08 -19.91
N PRO A 239 9.54 1.99 -18.76
CA PRO A 239 10.89 1.43 -18.67
C PRO A 239 10.99 0.06 -19.35
N LYS A 240 11.90 -0.08 -20.32
CA LYS A 240 12.06 -1.31 -21.11
C LYS A 240 12.29 -2.53 -20.21
N CYS A 241 13.11 -2.31 -19.19
CA CYS A 241 13.48 -3.32 -18.22
C CYS A 241 12.26 -3.91 -17.47
N ILE A 242 11.22 -3.10 -17.21
CA ILE A 242 9.99 -3.58 -16.55
C ILE A 242 9.19 -4.49 -17.49
N ASN A 243 9.09 -4.16 -18.78
CA ASN A 243 8.43 -5.02 -19.75
C ASN A 243 9.19 -6.34 -19.94
N ASP A 244 10.53 -6.26 -20.07
CA ASP A 244 11.38 -7.43 -20.23
C ASP A 244 11.28 -8.38 -19.02
N GLU A 245 11.27 -7.82 -17.80
CA GLU A 245 11.06 -8.62 -16.60
C GLU A 245 9.65 -9.13 -16.47
N TYR A 246 8.62 -8.34 -16.77
CA TYR A 246 7.24 -8.82 -16.75
C TYR A 246 7.07 -10.09 -17.59
N GLU A 247 7.58 -10.10 -18.82
CA GLU A 247 7.52 -11.26 -19.71
C GLU A 247 8.37 -12.43 -19.18
N ARG A 248 9.56 -12.14 -18.62
CA ARG A 248 10.48 -13.16 -18.12
C ARG A 248 9.98 -13.84 -16.84
N SER A 249 9.53 -13.04 -15.87
CA SER A 249 9.10 -13.47 -14.54
C SER A 249 7.64 -13.92 -14.49
N GLY A 250 6.93 -13.84 -15.62
CA GLY A 250 5.52 -14.23 -15.72
C GLY A 250 4.55 -13.22 -15.10
N GLY A 251 5.00 -11.98 -14.88
CA GLY A 251 4.17 -10.88 -14.39
C GLY A 251 4.79 -10.08 -13.25
N VAL A 252 3.95 -9.26 -12.62
CA VAL A 252 4.25 -8.49 -11.41
C VAL A 252 3.20 -8.85 -10.35
N SER A 253 3.66 -9.02 -9.11
CA SER A 253 2.81 -9.11 -7.92
C SER A 253 2.84 -7.77 -7.21
N SER A 254 1.68 -7.17 -7.02
CA SER A 254 1.53 -5.92 -6.31
C SER A 254 0.61 -6.06 -5.11
N MET A 255 0.75 -5.15 -4.14
CA MET A 255 -0.20 -5.02 -3.04
C MET A 255 -0.32 -3.54 -2.68
N HIS A 256 -1.50 -2.98 -2.89
CA HIS A 256 -1.80 -1.61 -2.49
C HIS A 256 -2.10 -1.51 -0.99
N VAL A 257 -1.74 -0.39 -0.40
CA VAL A 257 -1.95 -0.05 1.02
C VAL A 257 -2.65 1.29 1.11
N PHE A 258 -3.87 1.31 1.66
CA PHE A 258 -4.75 2.47 1.71
C PHE A 258 -5.00 2.96 3.13
N PHE A 259 -5.02 4.29 3.29
CA PHE A 259 -5.30 4.94 4.57
C PHE A 259 -6.68 5.61 4.67
N SER A 260 -7.41 5.64 3.55
CA SER A 260 -8.75 6.22 3.49
C SER A 260 -9.83 5.23 3.94
N VAL A 261 -10.90 5.76 4.55
CA VAL A 261 -12.08 4.97 4.94
C VAL A 261 -12.83 4.41 3.73
N ARG A 262 -12.81 5.16 2.61
CA ARG A 262 -13.50 4.85 1.34
C ARG A 262 -12.52 4.88 0.16
N PRO A 263 -11.55 3.96 0.11
CA PRO A 263 -10.51 3.97 -0.92
C PRO A 263 -11.05 3.79 -2.36
N TRP A 264 -12.23 3.19 -2.52
CA TRP A 264 -12.93 3.10 -3.80
C TRP A 264 -13.39 4.45 -4.38
N ASN A 265 -13.33 5.54 -3.61
CA ASN A 265 -13.60 6.91 -4.07
C ASN A 265 -12.32 7.69 -4.43
N THR A 266 -11.20 7.01 -4.62
CA THR A 266 -9.93 7.64 -5.03
C THR A 266 -9.93 7.90 -6.53
N PHE A 267 -9.55 9.11 -6.93
CA PHE A 267 -9.54 9.55 -8.32
C PHE A 267 -8.22 10.26 -8.65
N CYS A 268 -8.08 10.61 -9.92
CA CYS A 268 -7.27 11.71 -10.38
C CYS A 268 -8.13 12.97 -10.22
#